data_AF-A0A6N7HCD4-F1
#
_entry.id   AF-A0A6N7HCD4-F1
#
_cell.length_a   1.000
_cell.length_b   1.000
_cell.length_c   1.000
_cell.angle_alpha   90.00
_cell.angle_beta   90.00
_cell.angle_gamma   90.00
#
_symmetry.space_group_name_H-M   'P 1'
#
loop_
_entity.id
_entity.type
_entity.pdbx_description
1 polymer ?
#
loop_
_entity_poly.entity_id
_entity_poly.type
_entity_poly.pdbx_seq_one_letter_code
_entity_poly.pdbx_strand_id
1 'polypeptide(L)'
;MGTTGTVLLVIGGLVVVGLVLYFQHQAHKKKVAEFTAFAAQRGWRYIERDRPLKDRFLGTPFGKGHGRNAQHILRGEHRGRQVLVFEYSYKETHGSGDNRRTETYHHTVASVYIPKPQPMLEIGREGLGRKLLGFVGVRDLQLESEQFNDTFHIRTDNEKFAYDVLHPRMMEWMLADQRALTNGFRFERGDLVVWDGEKIDLQKVPWMLDYLCDILDQVPSFVWKS
;
A
#
# COMPACT_ATOMS: atom_id res chain seq x y z
N MET A 1 15.44 -16.42 -52.56
CA MET A 1 15.54 -16.78 -51.13
C MET A 1 14.85 -15.76 -50.19
N GLY A 2 13.82 -15.02 -50.64
CA GLY A 2 13.30 -13.85 -49.90
C GLY A 2 11.94 -14.02 -49.21
N THR A 3 11.13 -15.01 -49.57
CA THR A 3 9.75 -15.16 -49.06
C THR A 3 9.64 -16.19 -47.94
N THR A 4 10.27 -17.35 -48.10
CA THR A 4 10.26 -18.42 -47.08
C THR A 4 10.89 -17.99 -45.76
N GLY A 5 11.99 -17.23 -45.80
CA GLY A 5 12.64 -16.68 -44.61
C GLY A 5 11.73 -15.71 -43.84
N THR A 6 11.05 -14.81 -44.56
CA THR A 6 10.10 -13.86 -43.96
C THR A 6 8.88 -14.58 -43.36
N VAL A 7 8.34 -15.58 -44.04
CA VAL A 7 7.21 -16.38 -43.52
C VAL A 7 7.58 -17.12 -42.24
N LEU A 8 8.78 -17.74 -42.19
CA LEU A 8 9.27 -18.40 -40.97
C LEU A 8 9.49 -17.41 -39.81
N LEU A 9 10.01 -16.21 -40.09
CA LEU A 9 10.15 -15.16 -39.07
C LEU A 9 8.81 -14.69 -38.51
N VAL A 10 7.81 -14.50 -39.38
CA VAL A 10 6.45 -14.11 -38.96
C VAL A 10 5.81 -15.21 -38.11
N ILE A 11 5.89 -16.48 -38.55
CA ILE A 11 5.37 -17.62 -37.79
C ILE A 11 6.08 -17.73 -36.43
N GLY A 12 7.41 -17.63 -36.40
CA GLY A 12 8.20 -17.63 -35.17
C GLY A 12 7.77 -16.52 -34.21
N GLY A 13 7.59 -15.29 -34.72
CA GLY A 13 7.09 -14.16 -33.94
C GLY A 13 5.71 -14.40 -33.35
N LEU A 14 4.77 -14.94 -34.13
CA LEU A 14 3.41 -15.27 -33.66
C LEU A 14 3.43 -16.36 -32.58
N VAL A 15 4.27 -17.38 -32.73
CA VAL A 15 4.43 -18.44 -31.71
C VAL A 15 4.95 -17.85 -30.40
N VAL A 16 5.97 -16.99 -30.46
CA VAL A 16 6.51 -16.32 -29.26
C VAL A 16 5.44 -15.46 -28.58
N VAL A 17 4.70 -14.65 -29.33
CA VAL A 17 3.60 -13.84 -28.79
C VAL A 17 2.53 -14.73 -28.15
N GLY A 18 2.15 -15.83 -28.82
CA GLY A 18 1.19 -16.81 -28.29
C GLY A 18 1.64 -17.42 -26.98
N LEU A 19 2.90 -17.83 -26.86
CA LEU A 19 3.48 -18.37 -25.63
C LEU A 19 3.49 -17.33 -24.50
N VAL A 20 3.87 -16.08 -24.79
CA VAL A 20 3.85 -15.00 -23.79
C VAL A 20 2.44 -14.77 -23.24
N LEU A 21 1.44 -14.66 -24.12
CA LEU A 21 0.04 -14.50 -23.72
C LEU A 21 -0.47 -15.71 -22.91
N TYR A 22 -0.10 -16.92 -23.31
CA TYR A 22 -0.46 -18.14 -22.59
C TYR A 22 0.11 -18.16 -21.16
N PHE A 23 1.42 -17.89 -21.00
CA PHE A 23 2.04 -17.87 -19.67
C PHE A 23 1.49 -16.74 -18.79
N GLN A 24 1.21 -15.56 -19.34
CA GLN A 24 0.56 -14.47 -18.61
C GLN A 24 -0.83 -14.87 -18.11
N HIS A 25 -1.63 -15.53 -18.97
CA HIS A 25 -2.97 -16.00 -18.59
C HIS A 25 -2.92 -17.07 -17.51
N GLN A 26 -1.99 -18.02 -17.61
CA GLN A 26 -1.79 -19.06 -16.60
C GLN A 26 -1.34 -18.46 -15.26
N ALA A 27 -0.40 -17.51 -15.28
CA ALA A 27 0.03 -16.81 -14.08
C ALA A 27 -1.11 -16.03 -13.42
N HIS A 28 -1.94 -15.34 -14.23
CA HIS A 28 -3.12 -14.63 -13.74
C HIS A 28 -4.13 -15.59 -13.09
N LYS A 29 -4.46 -16.70 -13.78
CA LYS A 29 -5.36 -17.74 -13.24
C LYS A 29 -4.86 -18.32 -11.92
N LYS A 30 -3.55 -18.62 -11.84
CA LYS A 30 -2.92 -19.11 -10.62
C LYS A 30 -3.06 -18.09 -9.48
N LYS A 31 -2.75 -16.82 -9.73
CA LYS A 31 -2.88 -15.75 -8.73
C LYS A 31 -4.33 -15.58 -8.27
N VAL A 32 -5.29 -15.58 -9.19
CA VAL A 32 -6.73 -15.53 -8.85
C VAL A 32 -7.13 -16.71 -7.96
N ALA A 33 -6.67 -17.93 -8.28
CA ALA A 33 -6.96 -19.12 -7.49
C ALA A 33 -6.34 -19.04 -6.08
N GLU A 34 -5.09 -18.61 -5.96
CA GLU A 34 -4.39 -18.42 -4.68
C GLU A 34 -5.12 -17.42 -3.78
N PHE A 35 -5.52 -16.27 -4.34
CA PHE A 35 -6.25 -15.25 -3.61
C PHE A 35 -7.65 -15.71 -3.20
N THR A 36 -8.35 -16.41 -4.09
CA THR A 36 -9.67 -16.97 -3.81
C THR A 36 -9.59 -18.00 -2.68
N ALA A 37 -8.61 -18.90 -2.73
CA ALA A 37 -8.38 -19.89 -1.69
C ALA A 37 -8.00 -19.25 -0.35
N PHE A 38 -7.10 -18.26 -0.37
CA PHE A 38 -6.70 -17.51 0.82
C PHE A 38 -7.90 -16.83 1.49
N ALA A 39 -8.77 -16.20 0.69
CA ALA A 39 -9.96 -15.54 1.18
C ALA A 39 -10.96 -16.56 1.77
N ALA A 40 -11.23 -17.65 1.04
CA ALA A 40 -12.15 -18.71 1.48
C ALA A 40 -11.73 -19.34 2.82
N GLN A 41 -10.43 -19.63 3.01
CA GLN A 41 -9.90 -20.18 4.26
C GLN A 41 -10.13 -19.29 5.49
N ARG A 42 -10.35 -17.99 5.29
CA ARG A 42 -10.53 -16.98 6.36
C ARG A 42 -11.96 -16.47 6.47
N GLY A 43 -12.88 -16.97 5.64
CA GLY A 43 -14.22 -16.38 5.50
C GLY A 43 -14.20 -14.97 4.92
N TRP A 44 -13.12 -14.60 4.23
CA TRP A 44 -12.97 -13.31 3.57
C TRP A 44 -13.53 -13.34 2.15
N ARG A 45 -13.74 -12.15 1.58
CA ARG A 45 -14.18 -11.95 0.21
C ARG A 45 -13.02 -11.51 -0.67
N TYR A 46 -12.82 -12.22 -1.78
CA TYR A 46 -11.92 -11.82 -2.86
C TYR A 46 -12.68 -11.09 -3.97
N ILE A 47 -12.09 -10.02 -4.50
CA ILE A 47 -12.58 -9.27 -5.66
C ILE A 47 -11.37 -8.98 -6.54
N GLU A 48 -11.39 -9.40 -7.81
CA GLU A 48 -10.22 -9.22 -8.68
C GLU A 48 -9.91 -7.74 -8.94
N ARG A 49 -10.93 -6.90 -9.20
CA ARG A 49 -10.75 -5.47 -9.49
C ARG A 49 -11.89 -4.64 -8.90
N ASP A 50 -11.52 -3.49 -8.36
CA ASP A 50 -12.44 -2.50 -7.79
C ASP A 50 -11.95 -1.11 -8.23
N ARG A 51 -12.52 -0.59 -9.33
CA ARG A 51 -12.01 0.63 -9.98
C ARG A 51 -12.04 1.87 -9.08
N PRO A 52 -13.11 2.14 -8.30
CA PRO A 52 -13.12 3.25 -7.34
C PRO A 52 -12.03 3.18 -6.27
N LEU A 53 -11.53 1.98 -5.93
CA LEU A 53 -10.60 1.80 -4.82
C LEU A 53 -9.25 2.50 -5.02
N LYS A 54 -8.83 2.71 -6.28
CA LYS A 54 -7.58 3.42 -6.60
C LYS A 54 -7.57 4.89 -6.14
N ASP A 55 -8.75 5.45 -5.90
CA ASP A 55 -8.95 6.85 -5.49
C ASP A 55 -9.49 6.93 -4.04
N ARG A 56 -9.58 5.78 -3.32
CA ARG A 56 -10.07 5.74 -1.93
C ARG A 56 -9.17 6.50 -0.97
N PHE A 57 -7.86 6.30 -1.11
CA PHE A 57 -6.85 6.88 -0.23
C PHE A 57 -6.04 7.95 -0.95
N LEU A 58 -5.50 8.88 -0.18
CA LEU A 58 -4.70 9.98 -0.66
C LEU A 58 -3.24 9.85 -0.20
N GLY A 59 -2.29 10.56 -0.81
CA GLY A 59 -0.92 10.63 -0.25
C GLY A 59 -0.16 9.36 -0.52
N THR A 60 1.07 9.21 -0.02
CA THR A 60 1.91 8.07 -0.42
C THR A 60 1.22 6.72 -0.09
N PRO A 61 1.19 5.74 -1.02
CA PRO A 61 1.71 5.74 -2.39
C PRO A 61 0.71 6.25 -3.46
N PHE A 62 -0.50 6.61 -3.07
CA PHE A 62 -1.59 7.10 -3.90
C PHE A 62 -1.32 8.48 -4.52
N GLY A 63 -2.13 8.84 -5.52
CA GLY A 63 -2.05 10.15 -6.18
C GLY A 63 -0.82 10.36 -7.08
N LYS A 64 0.09 9.38 -7.17
CA LYS A 64 1.29 9.40 -8.02
C LYS A 64 1.03 8.84 -9.42
N GLY A 65 1.86 9.26 -10.37
CA GLY A 65 1.87 8.76 -11.75
C GLY A 65 0.54 8.78 -12.50
N HIS A 66 0.46 7.98 -13.56
CA HIS A 66 -0.74 7.73 -14.37
C HIS A 66 -1.08 6.24 -14.41
N GLY A 67 -2.21 5.89 -15.05
CA GLY A 67 -2.61 4.48 -15.23
C GLY A 67 -2.89 3.73 -13.92
N ARG A 68 -3.36 4.44 -12.89
CA ARG A 68 -3.59 3.92 -11.54
C ARG A 68 -4.59 2.78 -11.53
N ASN A 69 -4.28 1.73 -10.78
CA ASN A 69 -5.14 0.55 -10.67
C ASN A 69 -5.14 -0.01 -9.24
N ALA A 70 -6.27 -0.60 -8.85
CA ALA A 70 -6.43 -1.37 -7.62
C ALA A 70 -6.98 -2.75 -7.98
N GLN A 71 -6.25 -3.80 -7.59
CA GLN A 71 -6.54 -5.18 -7.95
C GLN A 71 -6.25 -6.14 -6.81
N HIS A 72 -6.73 -7.37 -6.95
CA HIS A 72 -6.60 -8.44 -5.97
C HIS A 72 -7.04 -8.03 -4.56
N ILE A 73 -8.26 -7.53 -4.47
CA ILE A 73 -8.85 -6.98 -3.26
C ILE A 73 -9.31 -8.13 -2.36
N LEU A 74 -8.88 -8.07 -1.10
CA LEU A 74 -9.31 -8.93 0.00
C LEU A 74 -10.06 -8.06 1.01
N ARG A 75 -11.28 -8.44 1.35
CA ARG A 75 -12.09 -7.82 2.40
C ARG A 75 -12.48 -8.86 3.42
N GLY A 76 -12.41 -8.55 4.70
CA GLY A 76 -12.79 -9.49 5.74
C GLY A 76 -12.63 -8.92 7.13
N GLU A 77 -12.41 -9.81 8.09
CA GLU A 77 -12.18 -9.46 9.49
C GLU A 77 -10.87 -10.07 10.00
N HIS A 78 -10.10 -9.29 10.75
CA HIS A 78 -8.87 -9.72 11.43
C HIS A 78 -8.87 -9.15 12.85
N ARG A 79 -8.69 -10.02 13.87
CA ARG A 79 -8.74 -9.64 15.29
C ARG A 79 -9.98 -8.79 15.66
N GLY A 80 -11.15 -9.15 15.12
CA GLY A 80 -12.41 -8.44 15.38
C GLY A 80 -12.58 -7.10 14.64
N ARG A 81 -11.67 -6.76 13.72
CA ARG A 81 -11.68 -5.49 12.97
C ARG A 81 -11.87 -5.74 11.49
N GLN A 82 -12.69 -4.91 10.85
CA GLN A 82 -12.88 -4.99 9.40
C GLN A 82 -11.58 -4.57 8.69
N VAL A 83 -11.18 -5.34 7.69
CA VAL A 83 -9.92 -5.14 6.97
C VAL A 83 -10.13 -5.09 5.46
N LEU A 84 -9.24 -4.36 4.82
CA LEU A 84 -9.16 -4.24 3.38
C LEU A 84 -7.68 -4.33 2.97
N VAL A 85 -7.36 -5.27 2.08
CA VAL A 85 -6.02 -5.44 1.53
C VAL A 85 -6.11 -5.50 0.01
N PHE A 86 -5.22 -4.81 -0.71
CA PHE A 86 -5.21 -4.82 -2.16
C PHE A 86 -3.84 -4.47 -2.73
N GLU A 87 -3.64 -4.79 -4.01
CA GLU A 87 -2.49 -4.33 -4.77
C GLU A 87 -2.82 -3.02 -5.49
N TYR A 88 -2.08 -1.97 -5.19
CA TYR A 88 -2.13 -0.70 -5.89
C TYR A 88 -0.97 -0.61 -6.89
N SER A 89 -1.21 -0.04 -8.07
CA SER A 89 -0.13 0.21 -9.03
C SER A 89 -0.33 1.50 -9.80
N TYR A 90 0.77 2.11 -10.21
CA TYR A 90 0.79 3.28 -11.08
C TYR A 90 2.03 3.25 -11.98
N LYS A 91 2.04 4.10 -13.01
CA LYS A 91 3.16 4.22 -13.93
C LYS A 91 3.76 5.62 -13.87
N GLU A 92 5.08 5.69 -13.92
CA GLU A 92 5.81 6.94 -14.16
C GLU A 92 6.55 6.84 -15.49
N THR A 93 6.56 7.94 -16.23
CA THR A 93 7.28 8.05 -17.50
C THR A 93 8.39 9.08 -17.32
N HIS A 94 9.62 8.66 -17.57
CA HIS A 94 10.81 9.49 -17.49
C HIS A 94 11.41 9.69 -18.90
N GLY A 95 12.06 10.83 -19.13
CA GLY A 95 12.67 11.17 -20.42
C GLY A 95 11.69 11.62 -21.49
N SER A 96 12.24 11.96 -22.67
CA SER A 96 11.50 12.39 -23.86
C SER A 96 12.10 11.76 -25.12
N GLY A 97 11.31 11.68 -26.20
CA GLY A 97 11.73 11.09 -27.47
C GLY A 97 12.15 9.62 -27.33
N ASP A 98 13.28 9.26 -27.92
CA ASP A 98 13.83 7.91 -27.94
C ASP A 98 14.30 7.41 -26.56
N ASN A 99 14.53 8.30 -25.59
CA ASN A 99 14.92 7.93 -24.22
C ASN A 99 13.72 7.83 -23.26
N ARG A 100 12.50 7.74 -23.79
CA ARG A 100 11.28 7.62 -23.00
C ARG A 100 11.19 6.23 -22.35
N ARG A 101 11.26 6.19 -21.02
CA ARG A 101 11.13 4.97 -20.21
C ARG A 101 9.89 5.03 -19.35
N THR A 102 9.07 3.98 -19.36
CA THR A 102 7.91 3.86 -18.48
C THR A 102 8.14 2.74 -17.48
N GLU A 103 8.05 3.07 -16.19
CA GLU A 103 8.20 2.12 -15.10
C GLU A 103 6.88 1.96 -14.37
N THR A 104 6.57 0.72 -13.97
CA THR A 104 5.36 0.42 -13.21
C THR A 104 5.75 0.14 -11.77
N TYR A 105 5.14 0.89 -10.86
CA TYR A 105 5.30 0.77 -9.42
C TYR A 105 4.13 -0.02 -8.88
N HIS A 106 4.42 -0.98 -8.00
CA HIS A 106 3.44 -1.80 -7.32
C HIS A 106 3.56 -1.59 -5.82
N HIS A 107 2.41 -1.62 -5.15
CA HIS A 107 2.31 -1.47 -3.72
C HIS A 107 1.29 -2.45 -3.16
N THR A 108 1.62 -3.03 -2.02
CA THR A 108 0.66 -3.73 -1.19
C THR A 108 0.09 -2.73 -0.23
N VAL A 109 -1.23 -2.62 -0.18
CA VAL A 109 -1.93 -1.74 0.75
C VAL A 109 -2.73 -2.62 1.69
N ALA A 110 -2.56 -2.45 2.99
CA ALA A 110 -3.41 -3.06 4.00
C ALA A 110 -4.03 -1.94 4.85
N SER A 111 -5.29 -2.11 5.23
CA SER A 111 -6.01 -1.15 6.04
C SER A 111 -6.96 -1.84 7.00
N VAL A 112 -7.15 -1.20 8.16
CA VAL A 112 -8.09 -1.60 9.19
C VAL A 112 -9.02 -0.42 9.44
N TYR A 113 -10.32 -0.68 9.49
CA TYR A 113 -11.32 0.33 9.83
C TYR A 113 -11.12 0.80 11.28
N ILE A 114 -11.08 2.11 11.50
CA ILE A 114 -10.99 2.70 12.84
C ILE A 114 -12.38 3.02 13.41
N PRO A 115 -12.55 3.03 14.75
CA PRO A 115 -13.87 3.22 15.38
C PRO A 115 -14.56 4.54 15.02
N LYS A 116 -13.78 5.59 14.80
CA LYS A 116 -14.25 6.93 14.45
C LYS A 116 -13.29 7.54 13.43
N PRO A 117 -13.77 8.23 12.38
CA PRO A 117 -12.90 9.00 11.50
C PRO A 117 -12.08 10.01 12.29
N GLN A 118 -10.76 9.98 12.08
CA GLN A 118 -9.81 10.86 12.74
C GLN A 118 -9.18 11.84 11.76
N PRO A 119 -8.59 12.95 12.26
CA PRO A 119 -7.73 13.82 11.46
C PRO A 119 -6.60 13.05 10.77
N MET A 120 -6.03 13.63 9.72
CA MET A 120 -4.95 12.99 8.99
C MET A 120 -3.69 12.98 9.85
N LEU A 121 -3.11 11.80 10.05
CA LEU A 121 -1.82 11.63 10.70
C LEU A 121 -1.02 10.56 9.95
N GLU A 122 0.09 10.94 9.33
CA GLU A 122 1.00 10.05 8.61
C GLU A 122 2.35 9.99 9.33
N ILE A 123 2.84 8.78 9.57
CA ILE A 123 4.17 8.53 10.11
C ILE A 123 4.92 7.70 9.07
N GLY A 124 6.12 8.14 8.70
CA GLY A 124 7.00 7.40 7.81
C GLY A 124 8.45 7.53 8.26
N ARG A 125 9.29 6.55 7.95
CA ARG A 125 10.71 6.60 8.29
C ARG A 125 11.47 7.61 7.42
N GLU A 126 12.43 8.31 8.02
CA GLU A 126 13.34 9.17 7.29
C GLU A 126 14.17 8.36 6.26
N GLY A 127 14.32 8.88 5.05
CA GLY A 127 15.10 8.25 3.96
C GLY A 127 14.38 7.19 3.11
N LEU A 128 13.29 6.56 3.57
CA LEU A 128 12.46 5.66 2.74
C LEU A 128 11.44 6.41 1.87
N GLY A 129 11.20 7.69 2.16
CA GLY A 129 10.27 8.55 1.43
C GLY A 129 10.99 9.54 0.51
N ARG A 130 11.18 9.18 -0.76
CA ARG A 130 11.39 10.17 -1.83
C ARG A 130 10.19 11.13 -1.82
N LYS A 131 10.38 12.33 -1.25
CA LYS A 131 9.41 13.44 -1.13
C LYS A 131 7.95 12.97 -0.98
N LEU A 132 7.50 12.78 0.26
CA LEU A 132 6.08 12.64 0.57
C LEU A 132 5.35 13.84 -0.03
N LEU A 133 4.37 13.59 -0.91
CA LEU A 133 3.68 14.64 -1.65
C LEU A 133 2.97 15.60 -0.69
N GLY A 134 3.14 16.90 -0.92
CA GLY A 134 2.51 17.95 -0.13
C GLY A 134 0.98 17.90 -0.21
N PHE A 135 0.30 17.71 0.91
CA PHE A 135 -1.12 18.06 1.02
C PHE A 135 -1.26 19.49 1.53
N VAL A 136 -2.21 20.23 0.95
CA VAL A 136 -2.55 21.59 1.42
C VAL A 136 -3.13 21.48 2.84
N GLY A 137 -2.55 22.22 3.79
CA GLY A 137 -2.99 22.23 5.20
C GLY A 137 -2.29 21.21 6.11
N VAL A 138 -1.47 20.31 5.56
CA VAL A 138 -0.70 19.33 6.35
C VAL A 138 0.69 19.86 6.64
N ARG A 139 1.08 19.85 7.91
CA ARG A 139 2.39 20.31 8.39
C ARG A 139 3.26 19.15 8.82
N ASP A 140 4.56 19.38 8.80
CA ASP A 140 5.52 18.52 9.47
C ASP A 140 5.55 18.85 10.97
N LEU A 141 5.53 17.83 11.81
CA LEU A 141 5.47 17.97 13.27
C LEU A 141 6.74 17.39 13.88
N GLN A 142 7.38 18.14 14.78
CA GLN A 142 8.46 17.63 15.63
C GLN A 142 7.94 17.43 17.06
N LEU A 143 8.29 16.28 17.63
CA LEU A 143 8.01 15.95 19.03
C LEU A 143 9.19 16.33 19.93
N GLU A 144 9.02 16.23 21.24
CA GLU A 144 10.11 16.47 22.21
C GLU A 144 11.20 15.37 22.18
N SER A 145 10.91 14.23 21.55
CA SER A 145 11.87 13.12 21.42
C SER A 145 12.73 13.29 20.17
N GLU A 146 13.97 13.73 20.35
CA GLU A 146 14.96 13.88 19.26
C GLU A 146 15.18 12.56 18.51
N GLN A 147 15.39 11.46 19.25
CA GLN A 147 15.56 10.13 18.65
C GLN A 147 14.37 9.72 17.76
N PHE A 148 13.15 10.06 18.17
CA PHE A 148 11.97 9.76 17.38
C PHE A 148 11.93 10.59 16.10
N ASN A 149 12.21 11.90 16.19
CA ASN A 149 12.23 12.80 15.04
C ASN A 149 13.34 12.45 14.03
N ASP A 150 14.50 11.95 14.50
CA ASP A 150 15.59 11.47 13.64
C ASP A 150 15.26 10.16 12.91
N THR A 151 14.29 9.41 13.44
CA THR A 151 13.89 8.12 12.86
C THR A 151 12.65 8.27 11.97
N PHE A 152 11.70 9.12 12.38
CA PHE A 152 10.38 9.23 11.80
C PHE A 152 10.02 10.67 11.45
N HIS A 153 9.49 10.86 10.25
CA HIS A 153 8.83 12.07 9.82
C HIS A 153 7.33 11.97 10.14
N ILE A 154 6.76 13.03 10.71
CA ILE A 154 5.36 13.07 11.15
C ILE A 154 4.62 14.14 10.36
N ARG A 155 3.51 13.78 9.73
CA ARG A 155 2.66 14.74 9.03
C ARG A 155 1.28 14.72 9.60
N THR A 156 0.74 15.89 9.90
CA THR A 156 -0.61 16.00 10.46
C THR A 156 -1.33 17.25 9.99
N ASP A 157 -2.66 17.18 9.94
CA ASP A 157 -3.54 18.36 9.87
C ASP A 157 -4.07 18.76 11.27
N ASN A 158 -3.73 17.99 12.31
CA ASN A 158 -4.11 18.22 13.69
C ASN A 158 -2.99 17.78 14.66
N GLU A 159 -2.25 18.75 15.19
CA GLU A 159 -1.13 18.50 16.11
C GLU A 159 -1.60 17.85 17.41
N LYS A 160 -2.76 18.25 17.94
CA LYS A 160 -3.33 17.65 19.16
C LYS A 160 -3.57 16.16 18.97
N PHE A 161 -4.18 15.75 17.86
CA PHE A 161 -4.39 14.34 17.56
C PHE A 161 -3.07 13.57 17.42
N ALA A 162 -2.06 14.18 16.80
CA ALA A 162 -0.73 13.60 16.71
C ALA A 162 -0.11 13.37 18.09
N TYR A 163 -0.17 14.36 19.01
CA TYR A 163 0.31 14.21 20.38
C TYR A 163 -0.48 13.15 21.18
N ASP A 164 -1.80 13.09 20.98
CA ASP A 164 -2.66 12.12 21.67
C ASP A 164 -2.35 10.67 21.23
N VAL A 165 -1.94 10.46 19.97
CA VAL A 165 -1.51 9.15 19.43
C VAL A 165 -0.04 8.84 19.75
N LEU A 166 0.86 9.80 19.56
CA LEU A 166 2.32 9.64 19.69
C LEU A 166 2.79 9.97 21.12
N HIS A 167 2.14 9.37 22.10
CA HIS A 167 2.55 9.44 23.50
C HIS A 167 3.85 8.63 23.74
N PRO A 168 4.57 8.83 24.86
CA PRO A 168 5.88 8.20 25.11
C PRO A 168 5.93 6.69 24.87
N ARG A 169 4.96 5.93 25.40
CA ARG A 169 4.89 4.48 25.18
C ARG A 169 4.72 4.06 23.71
N MET A 170 3.96 4.82 22.91
CA MET A 170 3.81 4.55 21.47
C MET A 170 5.15 4.78 20.77
N MET A 171 5.81 5.91 21.07
CA MET A 171 7.11 6.22 20.49
C MET A 171 8.17 5.15 20.80
N GLU A 172 8.27 4.74 22.07
CA GLU A 172 9.18 3.68 22.51
C GLU A 172 8.89 2.35 21.79
N TRP A 173 7.60 1.98 21.69
CA TRP A 173 7.20 0.77 20.98
C TRP A 173 7.57 0.82 19.50
N MET A 174 7.31 1.95 18.83
CA MET A 174 7.65 2.13 17.41
C MET A 174 9.16 2.06 17.15
N LEU A 175 9.98 2.63 18.03
CA LEU A 175 11.44 2.57 17.92
C LEU A 175 11.97 1.13 18.08
N ALA A 176 11.26 0.27 18.80
CA ALA A 176 11.62 -1.13 19.01
C ALA A 176 11.02 -2.11 17.99
N ASP A 177 9.99 -1.69 17.24
CA ASP A 177 9.25 -2.57 16.33
C ASP A 177 9.78 -2.49 14.89
N GLN A 178 10.32 -3.60 14.38
CA GLN A 178 10.88 -3.70 13.03
C GLN A 178 9.88 -3.31 11.92
N ARG A 179 8.58 -3.50 12.17
CA ARG A 179 7.51 -3.20 11.20
C ARG A 179 7.34 -1.70 11.05
N ALA A 180 7.44 -0.95 12.15
CA ALA A 180 7.46 0.51 12.12
C ALA A 180 8.72 1.06 11.46
N LEU A 181 9.87 0.42 11.66
CA LEU A 181 11.13 0.81 11.02
C LEU A 181 11.17 0.53 9.51
N THR A 182 10.21 -0.22 8.97
CA THR A 182 10.19 -0.60 7.55
C THR A 182 8.97 -0.06 6.81
N ASN A 183 7.86 0.22 7.50
CA ASN A 183 6.62 0.64 6.88
C ASN A 183 6.12 1.95 7.51
N GLY A 184 5.68 2.87 6.65
CA GLY A 184 4.89 4.03 7.11
C GLY A 184 3.41 3.67 7.24
N PHE A 185 2.71 4.36 8.13
CA PHE A 185 1.26 4.24 8.28
C PHE A 185 0.59 5.60 8.27
N ARG A 186 -0.71 5.62 7.98
CA ARG A 186 -1.52 6.83 7.99
C ARG A 186 -2.92 6.58 8.52
N PHE A 187 -3.41 7.49 9.35
CA PHE A 187 -4.83 7.66 9.63
C PHE A 187 -5.44 8.52 8.53
N GLU A 188 -6.42 8.00 7.80
CA GLU A 188 -7.23 8.81 6.89
C GLU A 188 -8.61 8.18 6.67
N ARG A 189 -9.62 9.01 6.40
CA ARG A 189 -10.92 8.57 5.85
C ARG A 189 -11.62 7.42 6.60
N GLY A 190 -11.37 7.28 7.90
CA GLY A 190 -11.95 6.19 8.71
C GLY A 190 -11.19 4.87 8.64
N ASP A 191 -9.94 4.89 8.16
CA ASP A 191 -9.02 3.76 8.15
C ASP A 191 -7.68 4.13 8.79
N LEU A 192 -7.00 3.11 9.33
CA LEU A 192 -5.55 3.11 9.51
C LEU A 192 -4.96 2.28 8.37
N VAL A 193 -4.10 2.87 7.57
CA VAL A 193 -3.52 2.26 6.36
C VAL A 193 -2.00 2.14 6.46
N VAL A 194 -1.46 1.02 6.00
CA VAL A 194 -0.02 0.77 5.80
C VAL A 194 0.22 0.34 4.36
N TRP A 195 1.41 0.63 3.84
CA TRP A 195 1.79 0.22 2.49
C TRP A 195 3.22 -0.29 2.43
N ASP A 196 3.45 -1.22 1.50
CA ASP A 196 4.77 -1.74 1.12
C ASP A 196 5.02 -1.47 -0.37
N GLY A 197 6.29 -1.37 -0.77
CA GLY A 197 6.76 -1.12 -2.15
C GLY A 197 6.75 -2.35 -3.06
N GLU A 198 6.09 -3.43 -2.64
CA GLU A 198 6.07 -4.70 -3.35
C GLU A 198 4.65 -5.12 -3.75
N LYS A 199 4.56 -6.07 -4.69
CA LYS A 199 3.30 -6.77 -4.95
C LYS A 199 2.90 -7.59 -3.73
N ILE A 200 1.61 -7.83 -3.61
CA ILE A 200 1.04 -8.54 -2.48
C ILE A 200 1.59 -9.96 -2.35
N ASP A 201 2.24 -10.21 -1.22
CA ASP A 201 2.58 -11.53 -0.72
C ASP A 201 1.54 -11.92 0.34
N LEU A 202 0.74 -12.94 0.04
CA LEU A 202 -0.32 -13.44 0.92
C LEU A 202 0.23 -13.90 2.28
N GLN A 203 1.50 -14.28 2.37
CA GLN A 203 2.14 -14.67 3.63
C GLN A 203 2.43 -13.47 4.55
N LYS A 204 2.70 -12.29 3.96
CA LYS A 204 2.92 -11.03 4.70
C LYS A 204 1.62 -10.36 5.13
N VAL A 205 0.46 -10.73 4.56
CA VAL A 205 -0.82 -10.09 4.86
C VAL A 205 -1.16 -10.10 6.36
N PRO A 206 -1.11 -11.24 7.08
CA PRO A 206 -1.36 -11.25 8.52
C PRO A 206 -0.38 -10.34 9.29
N TRP A 207 0.90 -10.33 8.91
CA TRP A 207 1.92 -9.51 9.56
C TRP A 207 1.64 -8.00 9.42
N MET A 208 1.17 -7.55 8.24
CA MET A 208 0.77 -6.16 8.02
C MET A 208 -0.49 -5.80 8.82
N LEU A 209 -1.46 -6.71 8.90
CA LEU A 209 -2.70 -6.47 9.65
C LEU A 209 -2.48 -6.50 11.16
N ASP A 210 -1.59 -7.36 11.64
CA ASP A 210 -1.17 -7.38 13.05
C ASP A 210 -0.47 -6.08 13.42
N TYR A 211 0.38 -5.55 12.54
CA TYR A 211 0.99 -4.23 12.77
C TYR A 211 -0.06 -3.12 12.94
N LEU A 212 -1.05 -3.06 12.05
CA LEU A 212 -2.16 -2.10 12.15
C LEU A 212 -2.96 -2.30 13.43
N CYS A 213 -3.27 -3.55 13.80
CA CYS A 213 -4.00 -3.85 15.02
C CYS A 213 -3.20 -3.46 16.27
N ASP A 214 -1.89 -3.73 16.29
CA ASP A 214 -1.02 -3.40 17.41
C ASP A 214 -0.88 -1.88 17.58
N ILE A 215 -0.81 -1.11 16.48
CA ILE A 215 -0.92 0.35 16.55
C ILE A 215 -2.24 0.75 17.23
N LEU A 216 -3.38 0.22 16.76
CA LEU A 216 -4.69 0.58 17.31
C LEU A 216 -4.85 0.16 18.78
N ASP A 217 -4.22 -0.94 19.20
CA ASP A 217 -4.21 -1.40 20.59
C ASP A 217 -3.35 -0.50 21.50
N GLN A 218 -2.36 0.19 20.94
CA GLN A 218 -1.56 1.20 21.66
C GLN A 218 -2.27 2.57 21.74
N VAL A 219 -3.17 2.90 20.80
CA VAL A 219 -3.87 4.20 20.80
C VAL A 219 -4.79 4.32 22.03
N PRO A 220 -4.63 5.36 22.87
CA PRO A 220 -5.44 5.52 24.07
C PRO A 220 -6.94 5.63 23.77
N SER A 221 -7.78 5.00 24.60
CA SER A 221 -9.23 4.95 24.37
C SER A 221 -9.93 6.31 24.30
N PHE A 222 -9.35 7.38 24.89
CA PHE A 222 -9.92 8.72 24.86
C PHE A 222 -9.89 9.34 23.45
N VAL A 223 -8.94 8.94 22.60
CA VAL A 223 -8.79 9.40 21.21
C VAL A 223 -10.06 9.12 20.41
N TRP A 224 -10.74 8.01 20.71
CA TRP A 224 -11.97 7.61 20.03
C TRP A 224 -13.23 8.32 20.55
N LYS A 225 -13.13 9.04 21.68
CA LYS A 225 -14.27 9.70 22.35
C LYS A 225 -14.37 11.18 22.02
N SER A 226 -13.26 11.82 21.65
CA SER A 226 -13.17 13.19 21.14
C SER A 226 -13.75 13.33 19.75
#